data_AF-A0A2G4HR34-F1
#
_entry.id   AF-A0A2G4HR34-F1
#
_cell.length_a   1.000
_cell.length_b   1.000
_cell.length_c   1.000
_cell.angle_alpha   90.00
_cell.angle_beta   90.00
_cell.angle_gamma   90.00
#
_symmetry.space_group_name_H-M   'P 1'
#
loop_
_entity.id
_entity.type
_entity.pdbx_description
1 polymer ?
#
loop_
_entity_poly.entity_id
_entity_poly.type
_entity_poly.pdbx_seq_one_letter_code
_entity_poly.pdbx_strand_id
1 'polypeptide(L)'
;MVASVPGSVDTHAGELAPAGEGEEAIDRLLAAMVAIKRQQRSLDEQLNALLDQLQQLHGCGDVDSSFHFNDTAFSWSPGRVQFTYPEAVLALEQQLKLARKTAEGNGSALRRHGRPFWTIKLPGA
;
A
#
# COMPACT_ATOMS: atom_id res chain seq x y z
N MET A 1 19.57 -64.57 46.11
CA MET A 1 20.14 -64.86 44.78
C MET A 1 19.34 -64.07 43.76
N VAL A 2 20.05 -63.19 43.03
CA VAL A 2 19.84 -62.59 41.68
C VAL A 2 18.42 -62.62 41.05
N ALA A 3 17.92 -61.58 40.37
CA ALA A 3 18.61 -60.64 39.50
C ALA A 3 17.85 -59.31 39.33
N SER A 4 18.61 -58.22 39.18
CA SER A 4 18.18 -56.99 38.51
C SER A 4 18.18 -57.17 36.99
N VAL A 5 17.19 -56.60 36.30
CA VAL A 5 17.29 -56.22 34.88
C VAL A 5 16.59 -54.85 34.70
N PRO A 6 17.16 -53.90 33.93
CA PRO A 6 16.74 -52.50 33.88
C PRO A 6 15.84 -52.16 32.67
N GLY A 7 15.18 -51.01 32.78
CA GLY A 7 15.07 -50.01 31.71
C GLY A 7 14.16 -50.32 30.51
N SER A 8 13.03 -49.62 30.44
CA SER A 8 12.57 -49.06 29.18
C SER A 8 11.80 -47.78 29.49
N VAL A 9 12.51 -46.65 29.42
CA VAL A 9 11.89 -45.33 29.40
C VAL A 9 11.15 -45.21 28.08
N ASP A 10 9.84 -45.11 28.15
CA ASP A 10 8.99 -44.75 27.03
C ASP A 10 9.53 -43.48 26.39
N THR A 11 10.04 -43.64 25.17
CA THR A 11 10.35 -42.52 24.29
C THR A 11 9.02 -41.90 23.91
N HIS A 12 8.60 -40.87 24.64
CA HIS A 12 7.65 -39.91 24.11
C HIS A 12 8.37 -39.17 22.98
N ALA A 13 8.24 -39.73 21.77
CA ALA A 13 8.44 -39.00 20.53
C ALA A 13 7.49 -37.79 20.57
N GLY A 14 8.02 -36.67 21.02
CA GLY A 14 7.42 -35.36 20.81
C GLY A 14 7.38 -35.13 19.31
N GLU A 15 6.23 -35.40 18.71
CA GLU A 15 5.93 -35.04 17.34
C GLU A 15 5.82 -33.50 17.28
N LEU A 16 6.97 -32.86 17.17
CA LEU A 16 7.11 -31.47 16.76
C LEU A 16 6.67 -31.40 15.29
N ALA A 17 5.42 -30.99 15.07
CA ALA A 17 4.98 -30.57 13.74
C ALA A 17 6.01 -29.57 13.15
N PRO A 18 6.41 -29.71 11.88
CA PRO A 18 7.60 -29.05 11.35
C PRO A 18 7.36 -27.55 11.22
N ALA A 19 8.11 -26.76 11.99
CA ALA A 19 8.13 -25.29 11.88
C ALA A 19 8.46 -24.79 10.45
N GLY A 20 9.05 -25.63 9.59
CA GLY A 20 9.43 -25.30 8.22
C GLY A 20 8.28 -25.12 7.23
N GLU A 21 7.13 -25.78 7.41
CA GLU A 21 6.01 -25.66 6.44
C GLU A 21 5.34 -24.28 6.48
N GLY A 22 5.27 -23.69 7.69
CA GLY A 22 4.72 -22.35 7.89
C GLY A 22 5.65 -21.25 7.39
N GLU A 23 6.96 -21.41 7.60
CA GLU A 23 7.98 -20.47 7.12
C GLU A 23 8.04 -20.45 5.59
N GLU A 24 8.06 -21.62 4.94
CA GLU A 24 8.00 -21.69 3.47
C GLU A 24 6.70 -21.14 2.88
N ALA A 25 5.56 -21.30 3.56
CA ALA A 25 4.29 -20.72 3.12
C ALA A 25 4.31 -19.19 3.19
N ILE A 26 4.92 -18.63 4.25
CA ILE A 26 5.13 -17.19 4.39
C ILE A 26 6.08 -16.68 3.30
N ASP A 27 7.19 -17.36 3.05
CA ASP A 27 8.16 -16.96 2.02
C ASP A 27 7.54 -16.98 0.62
N ARG A 28 6.76 -18.01 0.28
CA ARG A 28 6.02 -18.07 -1.00
C ARG A 28 5.02 -16.92 -1.12
N LEU A 29 4.29 -16.59 -0.04
CA LEU A 29 3.36 -15.46 -0.01
C LEU A 29 4.10 -14.13 -0.23
N LEU A 30 5.19 -13.89 0.50
CA LEU A 30 5.98 -12.66 0.38
C LEU A 30 6.61 -12.54 -1.02
N ALA A 31 7.14 -13.63 -1.58
CA ALA A 31 7.68 -13.65 -2.93
C ALA A 31 6.62 -13.29 -3.98
N ALA A 32 5.41 -13.86 -3.87
CA ALA A 32 4.30 -13.53 -4.75
C ALA A 32 3.89 -12.05 -4.64
N MET A 33 3.81 -11.51 -3.42
CA MET A 33 3.48 -10.10 -3.18
C MET A 33 4.52 -9.16 -3.81
N VAL A 34 5.81 -9.48 -3.68
CA VAL A 34 6.90 -8.71 -4.30
C VAL A 34 6.84 -8.80 -5.83
N ALA A 35 6.60 -9.98 -6.39
CA ALA A 35 6.46 -10.18 -7.84
C ALA A 35 5.31 -9.35 -8.41
N ILE A 36 4.13 -9.37 -7.77
CA ILE A 36 2.98 -8.56 -8.17
C ILE A 36 3.31 -7.07 -8.09
N LYS A 37 3.98 -6.62 -7.02
CA LYS A 37 4.35 -5.21 -6.87
C LYS A 37 5.34 -4.73 -7.94
N ARG A 38 6.29 -5.59 -8.34
CA ARG A 38 7.20 -5.30 -9.44
C ARG A 38 6.46 -5.24 -10.79
N GLN A 39 5.52 -6.15 -11.02
CA GLN A 39 4.70 -6.14 -12.24
C GLN A 39 3.83 -4.88 -12.31
N GLN A 40 3.19 -4.48 -11.21
CA GLN A 40 2.41 -3.25 -11.13
C GLN A 40 3.26 -2.03 -11.53
N ARG A 41 4.47 -1.90 -10.94
CA ARG A 41 5.40 -0.83 -11.30
C ARG A 41 5.73 -0.83 -12.80
N SER A 42 6.06 -1.99 -13.36
CA SER A 42 6.41 -2.09 -14.79
C SER A 42 5.23 -1.73 -15.70
N LEU A 43 4.01 -2.10 -15.33
CA LEU A 43 2.81 -1.72 -16.08
C LEU A 43 2.52 -0.22 -15.96
N ASP A 44 2.71 0.36 -14.78
CA ASP A 44 2.56 1.81 -14.55
C ASP A 44 3.56 2.60 -15.40
N GLU A 45 4.82 2.16 -15.47
CA GLU A 45 5.86 2.78 -16.31
C GLU A 45 5.50 2.74 -17.80
N GLN A 46 5.02 1.59 -18.30
CA GLN A 46 4.58 1.43 -19.69
C GLN A 46 3.35 2.29 -20.00
N LEU A 47 2.37 2.33 -19.09
CA LEU A 47 1.18 3.14 -19.25
C LEU A 47 1.54 4.63 -19.29
N ASN A 48 2.41 5.09 -18.40
CA ASN A 48 2.86 6.49 -18.38
C ASN A 48 3.55 6.88 -19.69
N ALA A 49 4.41 6.01 -20.24
CA ALA A 49 5.03 6.26 -21.54
C ALA A 49 4.00 6.40 -22.69
N LEU A 50 2.91 5.62 -22.66
CA LEU A 50 1.81 5.74 -23.63
C LEU A 50 0.98 7.01 -23.41
N LEU A 51 0.77 7.42 -22.16
CA LEU A 51 0.09 8.67 -21.83
C LEU A 51 0.90 9.88 -22.26
N ASP A 52 2.23 9.84 -22.13
CA ASP A 52 3.13 10.89 -22.64
C ASP A 52 3.02 11.01 -24.17
N GLN A 53 2.95 9.89 -24.89
CA GLN A 53 2.70 9.90 -26.34
C GLN A 53 1.32 10.47 -26.69
N LEU A 54 0.27 10.08 -25.95
CA LEU A 54 -1.07 10.63 -26.14
C LEU A 54 -1.11 12.14 -25.89
N GLN A 55 -0.36 12.62 -24.90
CA GLN A 55 -0.22 14.05 -24.62
C GLN A 55 0.49 14.79 -25.76
N GLN A 56 1.51 14.19 -26.38
CA GLN A 56 2.16 14.77 -27.56
C GLN A 56 1.18 14.92 -28.73
N LEU A 57 0.38 13.88 -29.01
CA LEU A 57 -0.65 13.91 -30.05
C LEU A 57 -1.72 14.98 -29.76
N HIS A 58 -2.16 15.09 -28.51
CA HIS A 58 -3.07 16.17 -28.07
C HIS A 58 -2.43 17.55 -28.30
N GLY A 59 -1.14 17.73 -27.97
CA GLY A 59 -0.40 18.97 -28.21
C GLY A 59 -0.22 19.33 -29.69
N CYS A 60 -0.19 18.33 -30.58
CA CYS A 60 -0.19 18.51 -32.03
C CYS A 60 -1.59 18.79 -32.61
N GLY A 61 -2.65 18.60 -31.83
CA GLY A 61 -4.04 18.74 -32.26
C GLY A 61 -4.60 17.50 -32.97
N ASP A 62 -3.89 16.36 -32.93
CA ASP A 62 -4.31 15.11 -33.58
C ASP A 62 -5.39 14.36 -32.77
N VAL A 63 -5.58 14.73 -31.50
CA VAL A 63 -6.54 14.10 -30.58
C VAL A 63 -7.30 15.18 -29.80
N ASP A 64 -8.61 15.03 -29.72
CA ASP A 64 -9.48 15.93 -28.95
C ASP A 64 -9.25 15.83 -27.43
N SER A 65 -9.56 16.90 -26.70
CA SER A 65 -9.47 16.93 -25.23
C SER A 65 -10.43 15.95 -24.54
N SER A 66 -11.44 15.42 -25.25
CA SER A 66 -12.30 14.35 -24.75
C SER A 66 -12.79 13.46 -25.88
N PHE A 67 -12.62 12.14 -25.73
CA PHE A 67 -13.02 11.14 -26.71
C PHE A 67 -13.30 9.80 -26.04
N HIS A 68 -13.82 8.83 -26.79
CA HIS A 68 -14.04 7.46 -26.33
C HIS A 68 -13.29 6.46 -27.22
N PHE A 69 -12.77 5.40 -26.61
CA PHE A 69 -12.18 4.26 -27.31
C PHE A 69 -12.58 2.97 -26.57
N ASN A 70 -13.21 2.02 -27.26
CA ASN A 70 -13.67 0.74 -26.71
C ASN A 70 -14.35 0.88 -25.33
N ASP A 71 -15.46 1.63 -25.29
CA ASP A 71 -16.27 1.89 -24.09
C ASP A 71 -15.53 2.63 -22.94
N THR A 72 -14.31 3.10 -23.20
CA THR A 72 -13.50 3.84 -22.23
C THR A 72 -13.46 5.32 -22.62
N ALA A 73 -13.86 6.19 -21.71
CA ALA A 73 -13.77 7.63 -21.87
C ALA A 73 -12.38 8.14 -21.52
N PHE A 74 -11.82 8.99 -22.38
CA PHE A 74 -10.57 9.72 -22.16
C PHE A 74 -10.89 11.21 -22.06
N SER A 75 -10.25 11.88 -21.09
CA SER A 75 -10.40 13.31 -20.88
C SER A 75 -9.06 13.91 -20.46
N TRP A 76 -8.61 14.91 -21.20
CA TRP A 76 -7.44 15.70 -20.86
C TRP A 76 -7.80 16.84 -19.90
N SER A 77 -6.87 17.15 -18.98
CA SER A 77 -7.00 18.27 -18.05
C SER A 77 -5.66 19.02 -17.98
N PRO A 78 -5.65 20.37 -17.97
CA PRO A 78 -4.43 21.18 -17.91
C PRO A 78 -3.69 21.12 -16.56
N GLY A 79 -4.15 20.28 -15.63
CA GLY A 79 -3.57 20.13 -14.30
C GLY A 79 -4.51 20.60 -13.18
N ARG A 80 -4.04 20.46 -11.93
CA ARG A 80 -4.81 20.91 -10.76
C ARG A 80 -4.69 22.42 -10.60
N VAL A 81 -5.83 23.10 -10.52
CA VAL A 81 -5.88 24.50 -10.09
C VAL A 81 -5.44 24.57 -8.62
N GLN A 82 -4.43 25.39 -8.33
CA GLN A 82 -3.98 25.67 -6.97
C GLN A 82 -4.37 27.10 -6.59
N PHE A 83 -4.82 27.28 -5.35
CA PHE A 83 -5.18 28.58 -4.80
C PHE A 83 -4.19 28.99 -3.71
N THR A 84 -3.75 30.25 -3.76
CA THR A 84 -2.99 30.87 -2.69
C THR A 84 -3.96 31.68 -1.83
N TYR A 85 -4.05 31.34 -0.55
CA TYR A 85 -5.00 31.99 0.35
C TYR A 85 -4.40 33.20 1.07
N PRO A 86 -5.20 34.25 1.33
CA PRO A 86 -4.77 35.39 2.14
C PRO A 86 -4.41 34.99 3.58
N GLU A 87 -3.57 35.80 4.23
CA GLU A 87 -3.07 35.56 5.60
C GLU A 87 -4.19 35.32 6.62
N ALA A 88 -5.31 36.06 6.50
CA ALA A 88 -6.47 35.89 7.38
C ALA A 88 -7.05 34.48 7.33
N VAL A 89 -7.09 33.86 6.14
CA VAL A 89 -7.57 32.48 5.97
C VAL A 89 -6.57 31.48 6.56
N LEU A 90 -5.27 31.70 6.34
CA LEU A 90 -4.22 30.86 6.92
C LEU A 90 -4.23 30.92 8.45
N ALA A 91 -4.50 32.08 9.04
CA ALA A 91 -4.64 32.23 10.49
C ALA A 91 -5.81 31.40 11.06
N LEU A 92 -6.95 31.35 10.36
CA LEU A 92 -8.09 30.51 10.74
C LEU A 92 -7.74 29.02 10.66
N GLU A 93 -7.00 28.57 9.64
CA GLU A 93 -6.52 27.19 9.55
C GLU A 93 -5.59 26.82 10.72
N GLN A 94 -4.72 27.74 11.13
CA GLN A 94 -3.85 27.54 12.29
C GLN A 94 -4.65 27.42 13.58
N GLN A 95 -5.64 28.29 13.80
CA GLN A 95 -6.54 28.20 14.95
C GLN A 95 -7.28 26.86 14.97
N LEU A 96 -7.80 26.42 13.83
CA LEU A 96 -8.50 25.14 13.70
C LEU A 96 -7.57 23.96 14.01
N LYS A 97 -6.32 24.01 13.53
CA LYS A 97 -5.30 22.99 13.81
C LYS A 97 -5.00 22.87 15.29
N LEU A 98 -4.88 24.00 15.99
CA LEU A 98 -4.68 24.03 17.45
C LEU A 98 -5.90 23.47 18.19
N ALA A 99 -7.10 23.90 17.83
CA ALA A 99 -8.34 23.42 18.45
C ALA A 99 -8.50 21.90 18.31
N ARG A 100 -8.18 21.34 17.14
CA ARG A 100 -8.17 19.87 16.91
C ARG A 100 -7.18 19.17 17.82
N LYS A 101 -5.94 19.65 17.90
CA LYS A 101 -4.91 19.06 18.76
C LYS A 101 -5.31 19.11 20.24
N THR A 102 -5.92 20.20 20.69
CA THR A 102 -6.46 20.30 22.05
C THR A 102 -7.61 19.31 22.25
N ALA A 103 -8.51 19.16 21.30
CA ALA A 103 -9.62 18.20 21.38
C ALA A 103 -9.15 16.74 21.44
N GLU A 104 -8.09 16.40 20.71
CA GLU A 104 -7.42 15.10 20.79
C GLU A 104 -6.74 14.89 22.15
N GLY A 105 -6.02 15.89 22.65
CA GLY A 105 -5.27 15.80 23.92
C GLY A 105 -6.15 15.79 25.17
N ASN A 106 -7.30 16.47 25.14
CA ASN A 106 -8.24 16.53 26.26
C ASN A 106 -9.35 15.46 26.21
N GLY A 107 -9.33 14.58 25.20
CA GLY A 107 -10.28 13.47 25.07
C GLY A 107 -11.68 13.85 24.57
N SER A 108 -11.91 15.11 24.17
CA SER A 108 -13.18 15.50 23.54
C SER A 108 -13.33 15.01 22.10
N ALA A 109 -12.23 14.64 21.44
CA ALA A 109 -12.24 13.96 20.15
C ALA A 109 -12.39 12.43 20.30
N LEU A 110 -13.28 11.83 19.51
CA LEU A 110 -13.49 10.38 19.50
C LEU A 110 -12.44 9.68 18.62
N ARG A 111 -11.58 8.86 19.23
CA ARG A 111 -10.61 8.03 18.50
C ARG A 111 -11.30 6.82 17.85
N ARG A 112 -11.08 6.61 16.55
CA ARG A 112 -11.52 5.41 15.82
C ARG A 112 -10.34 4.83 15.05
N HIS A 113 -10.17 3.51 15.11
CA HIS A 113 -9.20 2.79 14.29
C HIS A 113 -9.89 2.19 13.07
N GLY A 114 -9.32 2.45 11.89
CA GLY A 114 -9.70 1.75 10.67
C GLY A 114 -9.15 0.32 10.65
N ARG A 115 -9.45 -0.42 9.57
CA ARG A 115 -8.88 -1.75 9.35
C ARG A 115 -7.34 -1.65 9.27
N PRO A 116 -6.59 -2.53 9.96
CA PRO A 116 -5.14 -2.57 9.83
C PRO A 116 -4.78 -2.92 8.38
N PHE A 117 -3.73 -2.29 7.86
CA PHE A 117 -3.24 -2.52 6.51
C PHE A 117 -1.71 -2.59 6.50
N TRP A 118 -1.17 -3.37 5.57
CA TRP A 118 0.26 -3.45 5.30
C TRP A 118 0.62 -2.51 4.14
N THR A 119 1.77 -1.85 4.24
CA THR A 119 2.33 -1.03 3.14
C THR A 119 3.57 -1.73 2.60
N ILE A 120 3.59 -2.03 1.30
CA ILE A 120 4.79 -2.52 0.61
C ILE A 120 5.51 -1.33 -0.02
N LYS A 121 6.75 -1.07 0.39
CA LYS A 121 7.64 -0.09 -0.23
C LYS A 121 8.73 -0.83 -1.00
N LEU A 122 8.73 -0.70 -2.31
CA LEU A 122 9.84 -1.17 -3.13
C LEU A 122 10.93 -0.08 -3.15
N PRO A 123 12.23 -0.44 -3.20
CA PRO A 123 13.30 0.55 -3.36
C PRO A 123 13.08 1.41 -4.62
N GLY A 124 13.46 2.68 -4.55
CA GLY A 124 13.46 3.60 -5.68
C GLY A 124 14.41 3.10 -6.78
N ALA A 125 14.06 3.36 -8.04
CA ALA A 125 14.99 3.25 -9.15
C ALA A 125 15.90 4.48 -9.17
#